data_AF-A0A329MLG2-F1
#
_entry.id   AF-A0A329MLG2-F1
#
_cell.length_a   1.000
_cell.length_b   1.000
_cell.length_c   1.000
_cell.angle_alpha   90.00
_cell.angle_beta   90.00
_cell.angle_gamma   90.00
#
_symmetry.space_group_name_H-M   'P 1'
#
loop_
_entity.id
_entity.type
_entity.pdbx_description
1 polymer ?
#
loop_
_entity_poly.entity_id
_entity_poly.type
_entity_poly.pdbx_seq_one_letter_code
_entity_poly.pdbx_strand_id
1 'polypeptide(L)'
;MENQIQISRRKLLAAIGIAGTAVAVKGMLASAPVLGMEETVTKSVYNGDDGQNLGPLTELDWQNVKTIGLKGDGATDDAPALRGFLQLASPEDSTLYVPKGMYRIASDLDIPANIHFVMDRGAKWVPDAGVILTFHGSITAGSYHIFAGQGAILQKYR
;
A
#
# COMPACT_ATOMS: atom_id res chain seq x y z
N MET A 1 40.14 -3.91 -3.37
CA MET A 1 40.16 -4.55 -4.71
C MET A 1 38.75 -5.03 -4.98
N GLU A 2 37.99 -4.26 -5.75
CA GLU A 2 36.59 -4.54 -6.11
C GLU A 2 36.53 -5.79 -7.01
N ASN A 3 35.79 -6.83 -6.60
CA ASN A 3 35.58 -8.01 -7.43
C ASN A 3 34.26 -7.86 -8.19
N GLN A 4 34.35 -7.33 -9.42
CA GLN A 4 33.22 -7.18 -10.32
C GLN A 4 32.82 -8.55 -10.89
N ILE A 5 31.62 -9.03 -10.56
CA ILE A 5 31.08 -10.28 -11.10
C ILE A 5 30.75 -10.06 -12.59
N GLN A 6 31.67 -10.42 -13.48
CA GLN A 6 31.40 -10.44 -14.91
C GLN A 6 30.47 -11.60 -15.26
N ILE A 7 29.18 -11.30 -15.44
CA ILE A 7 28.26 -12.23 -16.10
C ILE A 7 28.65 -12.32 -17.58
N SER A 8 29.02 -13.52 -18.01
CA SER A 8 29.42 -13.80 -19.39
C SER A 8 28.24 -13.64 -20.35
N ARG A 9 28.46 -13.03 -21.52
CA ARG A 9 27.47 -12.79 -22.60
C ARG A 9 26.67 -14.05 -23.01
N ARG A 10 27.22 -15.25 -22.83
CA ARG A 10 26.51 -16.52 -23.06
C ARG A 10 25.42 -16.82 -22.03
N LYS A 11 25.61 -16.41 -20.76
CA LYS A 11 24.57 -16.47 -19.73
C LYS A 11 23.49 -15.41 -19.96
N LEU A 12 23.86 -14.23 -20.50
CA LEU A 12 22.90 -13.20 -20.91
C LEU A 12 22.04 -13.66 -22.10
N LEU A 13 22.63 -14.27 -23.12
CA LEU A 13 21.89 -14.78 -24.30
C LEU A 13 20.91 -15.90 -23.93
N ALA A 14 21.23 -16.75 -22.95
CA ALA A 14 20.32 -17.79 -22.46
C ALA A 14 19.07 -17.21 -21.76
N ALA A 15 19.15 -16.02 -21.17
CA ALA A 15 18.03 -15.37 -20.47
C ALA A 15 17.07 -14.61 -21.40
N ILE A 16 17.50 -14.27 -22.62
CA ILE A 16 16.69 -13.51 -23.59
C ILE A 16 16.00 -14.44 -24.62
N GLY A 17 16.41 -15.71 -24.68
CA GLY A 17 16.12 -16.62 -25.81
C GLY A 17 14.83 -17.45 -25.78
N ILE A 18 13.85 -17.20 -24.92
CA ILE A 18 12.57 -17.94 -24.95
C ILE A 18 11.43 -16.95 -25.19
N ALA A 19 11.37 -16.45 -26.42
CA ALA A 19 10.21 -15.78 -26.98
C ALA A 19 9.58 -16.70 -28.05
N GLY A 20 8.42 -17.26 -27.70
CA GLY A 20 7.36 -17.74 -28.59
C GLY A 20 7.75 -18.51 -29.86
N THR A 21 7.72 -19.84 -29.79
CA THR A 21 7.46 -20.68 -30.98
C THR A 21 6.34 -21.67 -30.67
N ALA A 22 5.13 -21.40 -31.20
CA ALA A 22 4.08 -22.40 -31.28
C ALA A 22 4.46 -23.42 -32.36
N VAL A 23 4.67 -24.67 -31.97
CA VAL A 23 4.80 -25.79 -32.92
C VAL A 23 3.40 -26.35 -33.14
N ALA A 24 2.81 -26.04 -34.29
CA ALA A 24 1.64 -26.71 -34.81
C ALA A 24 2.09 -27.99 -35.52
N VAL A 25 1.85 -29.17 -34.93
CA VAL A 25 1.98 -30.44 -35.65
C VAL A 25 0.67 -30.69 -36.38
N LYS A 26 0.76 -30.76 -37.70
CA LYS A 26 -0.33 -30.92 -38.65
C LYS A 26 -1.00 -32.29 -38.47
N GLY A 27 -2.06 -32.35 -37.68
CA GLY A 27 -2.92 -33.52 -37.49
C GLY A 27 -4.30 -33.09 -36.99
N MET A 28 -5.22 -32.90 -37.93
CA MET A 28 -6.68 -32.66 -37.78
C MET A 28 -7.12 -31.20 -37.51
N LEU A 29 -7.95 -30.72 -38.45
CA LEU A 29 -8.63 -29.43 -38.46
C LEU A 29 -9.73 -29.37 -37.39
N ALA A 30 -9.61 -28.42 -36.47
CA ALA A 30 -10.76 -27.75 -35.85
C ALA A 30 -10.33 -26.33 -35.47
N SER A 31 -10.74 -25.37 -36.29
CA SER A 31 -10.58 -23.94 -36.10
C SER A 31 -11.33 -23.46 -34.85
N ALA A 32 -10.59 -22.99 -33.85
CA ALA A 32 -11.10 -22.06 -32.85
C ALA A 32 -10.02 -20.99 -32.58
N PRO A 33 -10.35 -19.69 -32.67
CA PRO A 33 -9.42 -18.64 -32.28
C PRO A 33 -9.22 -18.70 -30.76
N VAL A 34 -7.96 -18.65 -30.32
CA VAL A 34 -7.60 -18.50 -28.91
C VAL A 34 -8.04 -17.10 -28.47
N LEU A 35 -9.21 -17.03 -27.81
CA LEU A 35 -9.71 -15.84 -27.11
C LEU A 35 -8.98 -15.70 -25.77
N GLY A 36 -8.76 -14.44 -25.38
CA GLY A 36 -7.82 -14.02 -24.35
C GLY A 36 -8.03 -14.62 -22.96
N MET A 37 -6.90 -14.89 -22.31
CA MET A 37 -6.76 -14.71 -20.87
C MET A 37 -5.58 -13.79 -20.66
N GLU A 38 -5.88 -12.54 -20.30
CA GLU A 38 -4.89 -11.62 -19.73
C GLU A 38 -4.43 -12.21 -18.38
N GLU A 39 -3.38 -13.01 -18.39
CA GLU A 39 -2.54 -13.12 -17.21
C GLU A 39 -1.58 -11.93 -17.21
N THR A 40 -1.90 -11.00 -16.31
CA THR A 40 -1.06 -9.85 -15.98
C THR A 40 0.36 -10.33 -15.71
N VAL A 41 1.35 -9.68 -16.32
CA VAL A 41 2.78 -9.92 -16.11
C VAL A 41 3.10 -9.72 -14.62
N THR A 42 3.02 -10.77 -13.82
CA THR A 42 3.26 -10.70 -12.37
C THR A 42 4.64 -11.20 -11.98
N LYS A 43 5.33 -10.32 -11.22
CA LYS A 43 6.35 -10.62 -10.20
C LYS A 43 7.71 -11.17 -10.62
N SER A 44 7.86 -11.80 -11.78
CA SER A 44 9.13 -12.45 -12.16
C SER A 44 10.16 -11.52 -12.82
N VAL A 45 9.80 -10.28 -13.14
CA VAL A 45 10.73 -9.30 -13.76
C VAL A 45 11.47 -8.45 -12.71
N TYR A 46 10.97 -8.39 -11.47
CA TYR A 46 11.54 -7.52 -10.43
C TYR A 46 12.13 -8.24 -9.22
N ASN A 47 12.08 -9.56 -9.15
CA ASN A 47 12.75 -10.28 -8.07
C ASN A 47 14.01 -10.93 -8.60
N GLY A 48 15.12 -10.20 -8.44
CA GLY A 48 16.42 -10.83 -8.32
C GLY A 48 16.42 -11.61 -7.00
N ASP A 49 16.55 -12.93 -7.10
CA ASP A 49 17.02 -13.79 -6.00
C ASP A 49 18.54 -13.63 -5.85
N ASP A 50 19.03 -12.38 -5.80
CA ASP A 50 20.36 -12.08 -5.30
C ASP A 50 20.24 -11.98 -3.80
N GLY A 51 20.75 -13.00 -3.10
CA GLY A 51 20.85 -13.11 -1.64
C GLY A 51 21.70 -12.02 -0.99
N GLN A 52 21.38 -10.76 -1.27
CA GLN A 52 21.56 -9.68 -0.33
C GLN A 52 20.58 -9.95 0.79
N ASN A 53 21.11 -10.54 1.86
CA ASN A 53 20.62 -10.25 3.19
C ASN A 53 20.75 -8.74 3.36
N LEU A 54 19.77 -8.00 2.85
CA LEU A 54 19.47 -6.64 3.27
C LEU A 54 19.08 -6.82 4.73
N GLY A 55 20.08 -6.91 5.62
CA GLY A 55 19.86 -7.00 7.06
C GLY A 55 18.78 -5.99 7.40
N PRO A 56 17.76 -6.39 8.19
CA PRO A 56 16.43 -5.78 8.19
C PRO A 56 16.61 -4.29 8.04
N LEU A 57 16.26 -3.74 6.87
CA LEU A 57 16.13 -2.30 6.70
C LEU A 57 15.28 -1.95 7.90
N THR A 58 15.86 -1.32 8.94
CA THR A 58 15.21 -1.15 10.24
C THR A 58 13.81 -0.74 9.91
N GLU A 59 12.88 -1.68 10.10
CA GLU A 59 11.56 -1.57 9.50
C GLU A 59 11.10 -0.23 9.99
N LEU A 60 10.75 0.70 9.09
CA LEU A 60 10.08 1.88 9.60
C LEU A 60 8.91 1.27 10.36
N ASP A 61 8.87 1.40 11.69
CA ASP A 61 7.83 0.83 12.56
C ASP A 61 6.44 1.42 12.26
N TRP A 62 6.29 2.04 11.09
CA TRP A 62 5.12 2.66 10.55
C TRP A 62 4.21 1.58 10.01
N GLN A 63 3.15 1.30 10.74
CA GLN A 63 2.11 0.41 10.28
C GLN A 63 1.30 1.10 9.17
N ASN A 64 1.23 0.49 8.00
CA ASN A 64 0.39 1.01 6.91
C ASN A 64 -1.11 0.83 7.26
N VAL A 65 -1.91 1.89 7.17
CA VAL A 65 -3.34 1.80 7.54
C VAL A 65 -4.16 0.83 6.67
N LYS A 66 -3.67 0.46 5.49
CA LYS A 66 -4.34 -0.55 4.64
C LYS A 66 -4.24 -1.96 5.21
N THR A 67 -3.19 -2.27 5.98
CA THR A 67 -3.05 -3.60 6.60
C THR A 67 -3.96 -3.77 7.81
N ILE A 68 -4.40 -2.68 8.44
CA ILE A 68 -5.39 -2.68 9.52
C ILE A 68 -6.84 -2.60 8.99
N GLY A 69 -7.02 -2.57 7.66
CA GLY A 69 -8.31 -2.71 7.01
C GLY A 69 -8.91 -1.45 6.40
N LEU A 70 -8.26 -0.28 6.52
CA LEU A 70 -8.76 0.95 5.88
C LEU A 70 -8.63 0.84 4.35
N LYS A 71 -9.71 1.13 3.64
CA LYS A 71 -9.78 1.07 2.17
C LYS A 71 -9.27 2.36 1.55
N GLY A 72 -9.70 3.52 2.07
CA GLY A 72 -9.36 4.81 1.48
C GLY A 72 -9.95 5.03 0.08
N ASP A 73 -11.08 4.39 -0.23
CA ASP A 73 -11.75 4.45 -1.53
C ASP A 73 -12.80 5.58 -1.67
N GLY A 74 -13.06 6.32 -0.57
CA GLY A 74 -14.01 7.41 -0.50
C GLY A 74 -15.48 7.00 -0.34
N ALA A 75 -15.78 5.69 -0.34
CA ALA A 75 -17.13 5.16 -0.25
C ALA A 75 -17.34 4.31 1.01
N THR A 76 -16.39 3.41 1.29
CA THR A 76 -16.40 2.49 2.43
C THR A 76 -16.16 3.26 3.72
N ASP A 77 -16.93 2.96 4.76
CA ASP A 77 -16.68 3.49 6.10
C ASP A 77 -15.45 2.83 6.71
N ASP A 78 -14.39 3.63 6.88
CA ASP A 78 -13.10 3.22 7.44
C ASP A 78 -13.05 3.35 8.98
N ALA A 79 -14.08 3.93 9.59
CA ALA A 79 -14.14 4.14 11.04
C ALA A 79 -14.09 2.84 11.87
N PRO A 80 -14.76 1.72 11.49
CA PRO A 80 -14.72 0.49 12.27
C PRO A 80 -13.33 -0.15 12.29
N ALA A 81 -12.61 -0.11 11.16
CA ALA A 81 -11.26 -0.65 11.05
C ALA A 81 -10.28 0.17 11.92
N LEU A 82 -10.36 1.50 11.84
CA LEU A 82 -9.52 2.37 12.64
C LEU A 82 -9.84 2.22 14.15
N ARG A 83 -11.11 2.14 14.52
CA ARG A 83 -11.54 1.91 15.91
C ARG A 83 -11.02 0.58 16.47
N GLY A 84 -11.09 -0.49 15.68
CA GLY A 84 -10.55 -1.80 16.06
C GLY A 84 -9.04 -1.74 16.32
N PHE A 85 -8.29 -1.02 15.47
CA PHE A 85 -6.87 -0.79 15.72
C PHE A 85 -6.62 -0.01 17.02
N LEU A 86 -7.34 1.09 17.23
CA LEU A 86 -7.17 1.93 18.43
C LEU A 86 -7.48 1.20 19.74
N GLN A 87 -8.37 0.22 19.72
CA GLN A 87 -8.68 -0.63 20.88
C GLN A 87 -7.57 -1.66 21.18
N LEU A 88 -6.81 -2.06 20.16
CA LEU A 88 -5.70 -3.00 20.27
C LEU A 88 -4.33 -2.32 20.43
N ALA A 89 -4.26 -1.02 20.15
CA ALA A 89 -3.03 -0.25 20.21
C ALA A 89 -2.43 -0.33 21.63
N SER A 90 -1.15 -0.69 21.69
CA SER A 90 -0.34 -0.64 22.90
C SER A 90 -0.35 0.79 23.47
N PRO A 91 -0.16 0.98 24.80
CA PRO A 91 0.10 2.32 25.36
C PRO A 91 1.37 3.00 24.80
N GLU A 92 2.20 2.26 24.07
CA GLU A 92 3.39 2.78 23.39
C GLU A 92 3.02 3.64 22.16
N ASP A 93 3.95 4.49 21.76
CA ASP A 93 3.78 5.34 20.59
C ASP A 93 3.72 4.49 19.31
N SER A 94 2.66 4.68 18.52
CA SER A 94 2.43 3.96 17.27
C SER A 94 2.38 4.94 16.11
N THR A 95 3.17 4.69 15.07
CA THR A 95 3.13 5.49 13.84
C THR A 95 2.34 4.78 12.75
N LEU A 96 1.38 5.48 12.16
CA LEU A 96 0.52 4.99 11.09
C LEU A 96 0.82 5.71 9.78
N TYR A 97 1.24 4.97 8.77
CA TYR A 97 1.41 5.48 7.41
C TYR A 97 0.08 5.45 6.65
N VAL A 98 -0.31 6.60 6.11
CA VAL A 98 -1.57 6.80 5.39
C VAL A 98 -1.27 7.10 3.91
N PRO A 99 -1.34 6.09 3.01
CA PRO A 99 -1.12 6.31 1.59
C PRO A 99 -2.22 7.16 0.95
N LYS A 100 -2.03 7.60 -0.29
CA LYS A 100 -3.05 8.30 -1.07
C LYS A 100 -4.42 7.58 -1.02
N GLY A 101 -5.48 8.34 -0.81
CA GLY A 101 -6.84 7.81 -0.66
C GLY A 101 -7.79 8.78 0.05
N MET A 102 -9.08 8.48 -0.02
CA MET A 102 -10.13 9.19 0.71
C MET A 102 -10.68 8.26 1.79
N TYR A 103 -10.31 8.54 3.04
CA TYR A 103 -10.67 7.73 4.19
C TYR A 103 -11.95 8.28 4.82
N ARG A 104 -13.09 7.69 4.43
CA ARG A 104 -14.41 8.13 4.88
C ARG A 104 -14.64 7.66 6.32
N ILE A 105 -15.05 8.58 7.19
CA ILE A 105 -15.32 8.31 8.59
C ILE A 105 -16.79 8.61 8.86
N ALA A 106 -17.60 7.57 9.03
CA ALA A 106 -19.05 7.72 9.22
C ALA A 106 -19.49 7.78 10.69
N SER A 107 -18.56 7.69 11.64
CA SER A 107 -18.86 7.76 13.07
C SER A 107 -17.77 8.48 13.86
N ASP A 108 -18.16 9.12 14.96
CA ASP A 108 -17.25 9.85 15.83
C ASP A 108 -16.10 8.96 16.32
N LEU A 109 -14.91 9.55 16.35
CA LEU A 109 -13.69 8.85 16.72
C LEU A 109 -12.70 9.79 17.41
N ASP A 110 -12.22 9.35 18.58
CA ASP A 110 -11.15 10.02 19.31
C ASP A 110 -9.84 9.27 19.09
N ILE A 111 -8.90 9.90 18.40
CA ILE A 111 -7.55 9.39 18.20
C ILE A 111 -6.71 9.74 19.44
N PRO A 112 -6.12 8.77 20.15
CA PRO A 112 -5.33 9.01 21.35
C PRO A 112 -3.97 9.66 21.04
N ALA A 113 -3.33 10.19 22.09
CA ALA A 113 -2.12 11.01 21.97
C ALA A 113 -0.88 10.24 21.51
N ASN A 114 -0.83 8.92 21.76
CA ASN A 114 0.26 8.03 21.37
C ASN A 114 0.20 7.60 19.89
N ILE A 115 -0.77 8.09 19.11
CA ILE A 115 -0.88 7.78 17.69
C ILE A 115 -0.32 8.93 16.87
N HIS A 116 0.65 8.60 16.02
CA HIS A 116 1.21 9.51 15.03
C HIS A 116 0.76 9.12 13.62
N PHE A 117 0.20 10.04 12.85
CA PHE A 117 -0.12 9.79 11.44
C PHE A 117 0.91 10.42 10.50
N VAL A 118 1.46 9.64 9.58
CA VAL A 118 2.28 10.13 8.46
C VAL A 118 1.44 10.03 7.19
N MET A 119 1.03 11.19 6.66
CA MET A 119 0.17 11.28 5.49
C MET A 119 1.01 11.35 4.21
N ASP A 120 0.62 10.60 3.18
CA ASP A 120 1.14 10.75 1.83
C ASP A 120 0.35 11.83 1.05
N ARG A 121 0.93 12.36 -0.03
CA ARG A 121 0.27 13.34 -0.87
C ARG A 121 -1.02 12.76 -1.46
N GLY A 122 -2.14 13.41 -1.16
CA GLY A 122 -3.46 13.02 -1.64
C GLY A 122 -4.21 12.07 -0.70
N ALA A 123 -3.64 11.73 0.45
CA ALA A 123 -4.39 11.15 1.56
C ALA A 123 -5.31 12.21 2.17
N LYS A 124 -6.59 11.85 2.39
CA LYS A 124 -7.59 12.73 2.99
C LYS A 124 -8.42 11.98 4.02
N TRP A 125 -8.56 12.57 5.21
CA TRP A 125 -9.63 12.20 6.14
C TRP A 125 -10.92 12.89 5.72
N VAL A 126 -12.01 12.13 5.66
CA VAL A 126 -13.30 12.58 5.15
C VAL A 126 -14.41 12.22 6.14
N PRO A 127 -14.53 12.94 7.28
CA PRO A 127 -15.67 12.77 8.16
C PRO A 127 -16.99 13.16 7.46
N ASP A 128 -18.00 12.31 7.63
CA ASP A 128 -19.36 12.56 7.14
C ASP A 128 -20.03 13.72 7.90
N ALA A 129 -21.14 14.23 7.37
CA ALA A 129 -21.89 15.31 8.01
C ALA A 129 -22.33 14.93 9.43
N GLY A 130 -22.05 15.80 10.39
CA GLY A 130 -22.37 15.58 11.81
C GLY A 130 -21.37 14.69 12.56
N VAL A 131 -20.35 14.14 11.89
CA VAL A 131 -19.28 13.36 12.52
C VAL A 131 -18.16 14.26 13.01
N ILE A 132 -17.64 13.97 14.20
CA ILE A 132 -16.48 14.64 14.79
C ILE A 132 -15.30 13.66 14.86
N LEU A 133 -14.22 14.02 14.18
CA LEU A 133 -12.94 13.32 14.25
C LEU A 133 -11.98 14.13 15.13
N THR A 134 -11.69 13.63 16.34
CA THR A 134 -10.81 14.31 17.30
C THR A 134 -9.40 13.71 17.24
N PHE A 135 -8.39 14.54 17.06
CA PHE A 135 -6.98 14.17 17.15
C PHE A 135 -6.37 14.70 18.44
N HIS A 136 -6.00 13.80 19.35
CA HIS A 136 -5.10 14.09 20.46
C HIS A 136 -3.63 13.82 20.11
N GLY A 137 -3.42 12.94 19.12
CA GLY A 137 -2.11 12.62 18.57
C GLY A 137 -1.61 13.66 17.57
N SER A 138 -0.47 13.34 16.95
CA SER A 138 0.18 14.22 15.98
C SER A 138 -0.01 13.73 14.54
N ILE A 139 0.03 14.66 13.58
CA ILE A 139 -0.09 14.38 12.16
C ILE A 139 1.08 15.07 11.44
N THR A 140 1.87 14.29 10.69
CA THR A 140 2.88 14.78 9.76
C THR A 140 2.35 14.71 8.34
N ALA A 141 2.34 15.84 7.65
CA ALA A 141 1.97 15.95 6.25
C ALA A 141 2.79 17.06 5.57
N GLY A 142 2.97 16.97 4.26
CA GLY A 142 3.51 18.07 3.46
C GLY A 142 2.51 19.20 3.25
N SER A 143 2.86 20.18 2.42
CA SER A 143 2.00 21.33 2.09
C SER A 143 0.85 20.97 1.13
N TYR A 144 -0.05 20.08 1.56
CA TYR A 144 -1.24 19.67 0.82
C TYR A 144 -2.44 19.46 1.74
N HIS A 145 -3.63 19.49 1.17
CA HIS A 145 -4.89 19.30 1.92
C HIS A 145 -5.04 17.83 2.34
N ILE A 146 -5.09 17.61 3.65
CA ILE A 146 -5.26 16.28 4.28
C ILE A 146 -6.65 16.05 4.87
N PHE A 147 -7.52 17.06 4.80
CA PHE A 147 -8.86 17.04 5.34
C PHE A 147 -9.87 17.41 4.26
N ALA A 148 -11.00 16.72 4.25
CA ALA A 148 -12.17 17.01 3.43
C ALA A 148 -13.43 16.53 4.16
N GLY A 149 -14.58 16.51 3.48
CA GLY A 149 -15.84 16.08 4.08
C GLY A 149 -16.65 17.24 4.68
N GLN A 150 -17.78 16.89 5.28
CA GLN A 150 -18.74 17.83 5.86
C GLN A 150 -18.76 17.78 7.40
N GLY A 151 -18.05 16.81 7.98
CA GLY A 151 -17.88 16.69 9.42
C GLY A 151 -16.86 17.67 10.00
N ALA A 152 -16.74 17.64 11.31
CA ALA A 152 -15.80 18.48 12.06
C ALA A 152 -14.51 17.72 12.36
N ILE A 153 -13.41 18.45 12.39
CA ILE A 153 -12.09 17.94 12.79
C ILE A 153 -11.61 18.79 13.97
N LEU A 154 -11.34 18.12 15.09
CA LEU A 154 -10.86 18.78 16.30
C LEU A 154 -9.44 18.33 16.58
N GLN A 155 -8.47 19.22 16.44
CA GLN A 155 -7.11 18.93 16.87
C GLN A 155 -6.88 19.53 18.26
N LYS A 156 -6.65 18.68 19.25
CA LYS A 156 -6.41 19.06 20.64
C LYS A 156 -4.96 18.79 20.99
N TYR A 157 -4.19 19.87 21.12
CA TYR A 157 -2.85 19.81 21.69
C TYR A 157 -2.99 19.76 23.21
N ARG A 158 -2.37 18.76 23.84
CA ARG A 158 -2.22 18.73 25.31
C ARG A 158 -0.97 19.49 25.71
#